data_AF-A0A945GP30-F1
#
_entry.id   AF-A0A945GP30-F1
#
_cell.length_a   1.000
_cell.length_b   1.000
_cell.length_c   1.000
_cell.angle_alpha   90.00
_cell.angle_beta   90.00
_cell.angle_gamma   90.00
#
_symmetry.space_group_name_H-M   'P 1'
#
loop_
_entity.id
_entity.type
_entity.pdbx_description
1 polymer ?
#
loop_
_entity_poly.entity_id
_entity_poly.type
_entity_poly.pdbx_seq_one_letter_code
_entity_poly.pdbx_strand_id
1 'polypeptide(L)'
;MRRKRVCHAADSLGEFFEASRIGKSDEGIERRAELSEAYKGPKYIVVTGGVMSGVGKGLTTASLGKILQAHGYRAPAVKIDPYINYDAGTMRPT
;
A
#
# COMPACT_ATOMS: atom_id res chain seq x y z
N MET A 1 20.73 7.32 29.32
CA MET A 1 20.84 6.15 28.40
C MET A 1 19.45 5.84 27.81
N ARG A 2 19.00 6.59 26.79
CA ARG A 2 17.73 6.34 26.07
C ARG A 2 18.07 5.99 24.62
N ARG A 3 18.16 4.69 24.32
CA ARG A 3 18.42 4.22 22.96
C ARG A 3 17.19 4.46 22.09
N LYS A 4 17.42 5.24 21.04
CA LYS A 4 16.63 5.47 19.83
C LYS A 4 15.64 4.32 19.51
N ARG A 5 14.33 4.59 19.62
CA ARG A 5 13.31 3.92 18.79
C ARG A 5 13.30 4.62 17.44
N VAL A 6 14.29 4.32 16.60
CA VAL A 6 14.18 4.63 15.18
C VAL A 6 13.40 3.47 14.59
N CYS A 7 12.26 3.79 14.01
CA CYS A 7 11.35 2.85 13.38
C CYS A 7 12.11 2.08 12.28
N HIS A 8 12.45 0.81 12.53
CA HIS A 8 13.05 -0.12 11.56
C HIS A 8 12.10 -0.55 10.42
N ALA A 9 11.03 0.21 10.17
CA ALA A 9 10.01 -0.17 9.20
C ALA A 9 10.38 0.18 7.75
N ALA A 10 11.50 0.85 7.48
CA ALA A 10 11.86 1.24 6.12
C ALA A 10 12.58 0.13 5.32
N ASP A 11 13.21 -0.83 6.00
CA ASP A 11 14.12 -1.77 5.35
C ASP A 11 13.40 -3.04 4.81
N SER A 12 12.25 -3.44 5.37
CA SER A 12 11.65 -4.74 5.09
C SER A 12 10.89 -4.86 3.75
N LEU A 13 10.47 -3.75 3.12
CA LEU A 13 9.77 -3.73 1.83
C LEU A 13 10.77 -3.75 0.69
N GLY A 14 11.95 -3.14 0.89
CA GLY A 14 13.08 -3.28 -0.02
C GLY A 14 13.50 -4.75 -0.12
N GLU A 15 13.69 -5.39 1.04
CA GLU A 15 14.04 -6.81 1.15
C GLU A 15 12.95 -7.75 0.61
N PHE A 16 11.66 -7.47 0.85
CA PHE A 16 10.58 -8.33 0.34
C PHE A 16 10.44 -8.22 -1.19
N PHE A 17 10.66 -7.03 -1.75
CA PHE A 17 10.72 -6.84 -3.20
C PHE A 17 12.01 -7.43 -3.79
N GLU A 18 13.08 -7.57 -2.98
CA GLU A 18 14.30 -8.34 -3.26
C GLU A 18 14.05 -9.82 -3.44
N ALA A 19 13.26 -10.43 -2.58
CA ALA A 19 12.89 -11.85 -2.70
C ALA A 19 12.07 -12.16 -3.97
N SER A 20 11.33 -11.21 -4.51
CA SER A 20 10.56 -11.37 -5.77
C SER A 20 11.40 -11.18 -7.05
N ARG A 21 12.74 -11.12 -6.95
CA ARG A 21 13.69 -10.81 -8.05
C ARG A 21 14.19 -11.99 -8.87
N ILE A 22 13.78 -13.22 -8.58
CA ILE A 22 14.21 -14.39 -9.36
C ILE A 22 13.62 -14.27 -10.79
N GLY A 23 14.32 -13.59 -11.70
CA GLY A 23 13.98 -13.47 -13.13
C GLY A 23 13.88 -12.07 -13.77
N LYS A 24 14.42 -10.98 -13.19
CA LYS A 24 14.48 -9.65 -13.85
C LYS A 24 15.92 -9.25 -14.18
N SER A 25 16.14 -8.60 -15.32
CA SER A 25 17.46 -8.08 -15.75
C SER A 25 18.00 -7.04 -14.75
N ASP A 26 19.28 -7.17 -14.40
CA ASP A 26 19.92 -6.48 -13.27
C ASP A 26 19.87 -4.94 -13.39
N GLU A 27 20.09 -4.38 -14.58
CA GLU A 27 20.07 -2.92 -14.81
C GLU A 27 18.71 -2.25 -14.49
N GLY A 28 17.61 -2.96 -14.73
CA GLY A 28 16.26 -2.45 -14.46
C GLY A 28 15.91 -2.44 -12.97
N ILE A 29 16.57 -3.28 -12.18
CA ILE A 29 16.37 -3.39 -10.73
C ILE A 29 17.14 -2.29 -10.02
N GLU A 30 18.41 -2.10 -10.37
CA GLU A 30 19.27 -1.07 -9.78
C GLU A 30 18.67 0.32 -9.96
N ARG A 31 18.20 0.63 -11.18
CA ARG A 31 17.57 1.92 -11.47
C ARG A 31 16.28 2.17 -10.66
N ARG A 32 15.51 1.12 -10.36
CA ARG A 32 14.29 1.23 -9.53
C ARG A 32 14.62 1.32 -8.04
N ALA A 33 15.67 0.65 -7.59
CA ALA A 33 16.19 0.77 -6.23
C ALA A 33 16.68 2.19 -5.97
N GLU A 34 17.51 2.75 -6.87
CA GLU A 34 17.96 4.15 -6.80
C GLU A 34 16.80 5.13 -6.78
N LEU A 35 15.82 4.98 -7.69
CA LEU A 35 14.63 5.83 -7.69
C LEU A 35 13.81 5.70 -6.40
N SER A 36 13.76 4.49 -5.82
CA SER A 36 13.06 4.27 -4.56
C SER A 36 13.78 4.92 -3.37
N GLU A 37 15.11 4.98 -3.39
CA GLU A 37 15.89 5.65 -2.35
C GLU A 37 15.93 7.16 -2.50
N ALA A 38 15.87 7.66 -3.73
CA ALA A 38 15.68 9.07 -4.00
C ALA A 38 14.30 9.56 -3.50
N TYR A 39 13.27 8.69 -3.54
CA TYR A 39 11.92 9.04 -3.14
C TYR A 39 11.66 8.79 -1.64
N LYS A 40 11.88 9.83 -0.83
CA LYS A 40 11.65 9.81 0.63
C LYS A 40 10.21 10.04 1.08
N GLY A 41 9.24 10.05 0.16
CA GLY A 41 7.84 10.39 0.42
C GLY A 41 6.94 9.18 0.77
N PRO A 42 5.70 9.42 1.25
CA PRO A 42 4.73 8.37 1.47
C PRO A 42 4.37 7.67 0.14
N LYS A 43 4.30 6.34 0.17
CA LYS A 43 3.93 5.51 -0.98
C LYS A 43 2.41 5.31 -1.00
N TYR A 44 1.79 5.46 -2.16
CA TYR A 44 0.35 5.30 -2.36
C TYR A 44 0.05 4.09 -3.24
N ILE A 45 -0.91 3.27 -2.83
CA ILE A 45 -1.43 2.14 -3.61
C ILE A 45 -2.88 2.47 -3.95
N VAL A 46 -3.19 2.57 -5.24
CA VAL A 46 -4.56 2.84 -5.73
C VAL A 46 -5.15 1.55 -6.26
N VAL A 47 -6.28 1.14 -5.69
CA VAL A 47 -7.00 -0.07 -6.12
C VAL A 47 -8.22 0.36 -6.93
N THR A 48 -8.19 0.07 -8.24
CA THR A 48 -9.31 0.31 -9.16
C THR A 48 -9.97 -1.01 -9.55
N GLY A 49 -11.10 -0.97 -10.26
CA GLY A 49 -11.63 -2.18 -10.91
C GLY A 49 -12.62 -1.85 -12.01
N GLY A 50 -12.45 -2.51 -13.17
CA GLY A 50 -13.07 -2.11 -14.43
C GLY A 50 -14.18 -3.00 -14.98
N VAL A 51 -14.45 -4.17 -14.41
CA VAL A 51 -15.41 -5.14 -15.00
C VAL A 51 -16.75 -5.14 -14.28
N MET A 52 -16.78 -5.53 -13.00
CA MET A 52 -18.02 -5.53 -12.20
C MET A 52 -17.80 -4.82 -10.86
N SER A 53 -18.83 -4.09 -10.41
CA SER A 53 -18.96 -3.65 -9.03
C SER A 53 -19.28 -4.88 -8.15
N GLY A 54 -18.69 -4.97 -6.95
CA GLY A 54 -18.96 -6.08 -6.01
C GLY A 54 -17.97 -7.26 -6.00
N VAL A 55 -16.95 -7.30 -6.88
CA VAL A 55 -15.95 -8.39 -6.95
C VAL A 55 -15.05 -8.50 -5.70
N GLY A 56 -15.18 -7.58 -4.74
CA GLY A 56 -14.39 -7.63 -3.50
C GLY A 56 -13.19 -6.69 -3.46
N LYS A 57 -13.19 -5.59 -4.24
CA LYS A 57 -12.15 -4.54 -4.16
C LYS A 57 -11.85 -4.09 -2.72
N GLY A 58 -12.89 -3.92 -1.92
CA GLY A 58 -12.75 -3.57 -0.50
C GLY A 58 -12.06 -4.66 0.32
N LEU A 59 -12.46 -5.93 0.11
CA LEU A 59 -11.86 -7.08 0.79
C LEU A 59 -10.38 -7.24 0.41
N THR A 60 -10.06 -7.14 -0.88
CA THR A 60 -8.68 -7.18 -1.37
C THR A 60 -7.84 -6.06 -0.77
N THR A 61 -8.39 -4.84 -0.70
CA THR A 61 -7.71 -3.69 -0.09
C THR A 61 -7.45 -3.91 1.41
N ALA A 62 -8.43 -4.46 2.13
CA ALA A 62 -8.30 -4.77 3.56
C ALA A 62 -7.23 -5.86 3.81
N SER A 63 -7.23 -6.93 3.01
CA SER A 63 -6.23 -8.00 3.10
C SER A 63 -4.82 -7.48 2.81
N LEU A 64 -4.66 -6.65 1.78
CA LEU A 64 -3.38 -6.01 1.45
C LEU A 64 -2.90 -5.11 2.59
N GLY A 65 -3.78 -4.30 3.15
CA GLY A 65 -3.46 -3.46 4.31
C GLY A 65 -3.01 -4.29 5.52
N LYS A 66 -3.66 -5.44 5.77
CA LYS A 66 -3.28 -6.33 6.88
C LYS A 66 -1.89 -6.95 6.70
N ILE A 67 -1.56 -7.35 5.47
CA ILE A 67 -0.22 -7.88 5.14
C ILE A 67 0.83 -6.79 5.37
N LEU A 68 0.61 -5.58 4.87
CA LEU A 68 1.54 -4.46 5.07
C LEU A 68 1.72 -4.13 6.57
N GLN A 69 0.64 -4.14 7.35
CA GLN A 69 0.73 -3.97 8.80
C GLN A 69 1.51 -5.09 9.49
N ALA A 70 1.36 -6.34 9.04
CA ALA A 70 2.13 -7.48 9.55
C ALA A 70 3.64 -7.33 9.28
N HIS A 71 4.02 -6.65 8.19
CA HIS A 71 5.40 -6.30 7.88
C HIS A 71 5.90 -5.00 8.54
N GLY A 72 5.11 -4.40 9.45
CA GLY A 72 5.51 -3.23 10.23
C GLY A 72 5.18 -1.89 9.57
N TYR A 73 4.46 -1.86 8.46
CA TYR A 73 4.09 -0.62 7.76
C TYR A 73 2.84 0.03 8.35
N ARG A 74 2.86 1.35 8.40
CA ARG A 74 1.66 2.16 8.65
C ARG A 74 0.89 2.32 7.34
N ALA A 75 -0.05 1.41 7.08
CA ALA A 75 -0.87 1.38 5.88
C ALA A 75 -2.35 1.70 6.19
N PRO A 76 -2.73 3.00 6.30
CA PRO A 76 -4.14 3.38 6.39
C PRO A 76 -4.84 3.21 5.03
N ALA A 77 -6.10 2.81 5.05
CA ALA A 77 -6.94 2.71 3.86
C ALA A 77 -7.87 3.93 3.76
N VAL A 78 -8.02 4.46 2.55
CA VAL A 78 -8.98 5.52 2.22
C VAL A 78 -9.94 4.96 1.18
N LYS A 79 -11.25 5.06 1.45
CA LYS A 79 -12.30 4.68 0.52
C LYS A 79 -12.76 5.92 -0.24
N ILE A 80 -12.86 5.80 -1.56
CA ILE A 80 -13.37 6.86 -2.44
C ILE A 80 -14.71 6.36 -2.97
N ASP A 81 -15.79 6.96 -2.49
CA ASP A 81 -17.14 6.64 -2.90
C ASP A 81 -17.58 7.64 -4.00
N PRO A 82 -18.01 7.19 -5.19
CA PRO A 82 -18.33 8.05 -6.33
C PRO A 82 -19.72 8.71 -6.20
N TYR A 83 -20.24 8.87 -4.99
CA TYR A 83 -21.54 9.48 -4.74
C TYR A 83 -21.41 10.98 -4.52
N ILE A 84 -22.42 11.72 -4.93
CA ILE A 84 -22.50 13.18 -4.68
C ILE A 84 -22.82 13.49 -3.21
N ASN A 85 -23.36 12.53 -2.48
CA ASN A 85 -23.68 12.66 -1.07
C ASN A 85 -22.40 13.03 -0.29
N TYR A 86 -22.47 14.14 0.45
CA TYR A 86 -21.36 14.58 1.29
C TYR A 86 -21.05 13.58 2.41
N ASP A 87 -22.10 12.96 2.96
CA ASP A 87 -21.99 11.94 4.00
C ASP A 87 -23.10 10.89 3.88
N ALA A 88 -22.82 9.72 4.46
CA ALA A 88 -23.70 8.56 4.46
C ALA A 88 -24.99 8.76 5.27
N GLY A 89 -25.04 9.73 6.20
CA GLY A 89 -26.23 9.99 7.03
C GLY A 89 -27.50 10.39 6.26
N THR A 90 -27.36 10.80 4.99
CA THR A 90 -28.49 11.12 4.10
C THR A 90 -29.05 9.91 3.36
N MET A 91 -28.36 8.76 3.41
CA MET A 91 -28.80 7.53 2.74
C MET A 91 -29.71 6.74 3.67
N ARG A 92 -30.80 6.19 3.12
CA ARG A 92 -31.69 5.30 3.86
C ARG A 92 -30.95 3.97 4.12
N PRO A 93 -30.75 3.57 5.39
CA PRO A 93 -29.93 2.39 5.71
C PRO A 93 -30.62 1.06 5.38
N THR A 94 -31.95 1.01 5.43
CA THR A 94 -32.81 -0.15 5.14
C THR A 94 -34.26 0.27 5.04
#